data_AF-A0A7S1S7F0-F1
#
_entry.id   AF-A0A7S1S7F0-F1
#
_cell.length_a   1.000
_cell.length_b   1.000
_cell.length_c   1.000
_cell.angle_alpha   90.00
_cell.angle_beta   90.00
_cell.angle_gamma   90.00
#
_symmetry.space_group_name_H-M   'P 1'
#
loop_
_entity.id
_entity.type
_entity.pdbx_description
1 polymer ?
#
loop_
_entity_poly.entity_id
_entity_poly.type
_entity_poly.pdbx_seq_one_letter_code
_entity_poly.pdbx_strand_id
1 'polypeptide(L)'
;AQQRCGIIPDGAALETLCGQAADAPLKGVDIVVVSDLLYGVELGIEVGRKLGRAVRSQGCRLVLTDGGRSGRDSFLEAFAEALGSPAHFEDTPVPSWSPERVDLFDGEERTTIGVLKYPRE
;
A
#
# COMPACT_ATOMS: atom_id res chain seq x y z
N ALA A 1 14.35 -10.84 -12.29
CA ALA A 1 12.89 -10.95 -12.16
C ALA A 1 12.28 -10.90 -13.56
N GLN A 2 11.38 -11.82 -13.90
CA GLN A 2 10.71 -11.81 -15.21
C GLN A 2 9.64 -10.71 -15.21
N GLN A 3 9.79 -9.71 -16.06
CA GLN A 3 8.84 -8.63 -16.22
C GLN A 3 7.59 -9.18 -16.93
N ARG A 4 6.44 -9.12 -16.28
CA ARG A 4 5.13 -9.24 -16.93
C ARG A 4 4.50 -7.87 -16.93
N CYS A 5 4.64 -7.16 -18.04
CA CYS A 5 3.82 -5.99 -18.33
C CYS A 5 2.50 -6.52 -18.90
N GLY A 6 1.43 -6.43 -18.12
CA GLY A 6 0.08 -6.74 -18.60
C GLY A 6 -0.56 -5.48 -19.14
N ILE A 7 -1.16 -5.56 -20.32
CA ILE A 7 -2.09 -4.55 -20.80
C ILE A 7 -3.38 -4.77 -20.01
N ILE A 8 -3.88 -3.73 -19.33
CA ILE A 8 -5.21 -3.78 -18.72
C ILE A 8 -6.20 -3.99 -19.88
N PRO A 9 -6.99 -5.09 -19.91
CA PRO A 9 -7.87 -5.36 -21.02
C PRO A 9 -8.91 -4.24 -21.17
N ASP A 10 -9.31 -3.93 -22.40
CA ASP A 10 -10.28 -2.86 -22.71
C ASP A 10 -11.64 -3.02 -22.00
N GLY A 11 -11.96 -4.22 -21.50
CA GLY A 11 -13.16 -4.51 -20.72
C GLY A 11 -13.00 -4.38 -19.20
N ALA A 12 -11.80 -4.04 -18.71
CA ALA A 12 -11.61 -3.75 -17.29
C ALA A 12 -12.22 -2.39 -16.98
N ALA A 13 -13.23 -2.37 -16.12
CA ALA A 13 -13.78 -1.13 -15.59
C ALA A 13 -12.74 -0.48 -14.67
N LEU A 14 -12.00 0.49 -15.20
CA LEU A 14 -11.17 1.38 -14.38
C LEU A 14 -12.02 2.56 -13.95
N GLU A 15 -12.41 2.59 -12.68
CA GLU A 15 -13.10 3.71 -12.08
C GLU A 15 -12.11 4.55 -11.26
N THR A 16 -12.12 5.87 -11.47
CA THR A 16 -11.38 6.81 -10.63
C THR A 16 -12.36 7.44 -9.65
N LEU A 17 -12.12 7.24 -8.36
CA LEU A 17 -12.88 7.89 -7.30
C LEU A 17 -12.00 8.97 -6.65
N CYS A 18 -12.41 10.23 -6.77
CA CYS A 18 -11.77 11.33 -6.05
C CYS A 18 -12.55 11.61 -4.76
N GLY A 19 -11.87 11.59 -3.62
CA GLY A 19 -12.50 11.82 -2.32
C GLY A 19 -11.57 11.47 -1.16
N GLN A 20 -12.13 11.42 0.06
CA GLN A 20 -11.40 10.99 1.24
C GLN A 20 -11.16 9.48 1.16
N ALA A 21 -9.90 9.04 1.29
CA ALA A 21 -9.54 7.62 1.27
C ALA A 21 -10.28 6.82 2.37
N ALA A 22 -10.59 7.47 3.49
CA ALA A 22 -11.38 6.93 4.59
C ALA A 22 -12.80 6.50 4.16
N ASP A 23 -13.37 7.09 3.12
CA ASP A 23 -14.76 6.86 2.68
C ASP A 23 -14.88 5.90 1.49
N ALA A 24 -13.76 5.58 0.82
CA ALA A 24 -13.78 4.71 -0.37
C ALA A 24 -14.31 3.29 -0.06
N PRO A 25 -15.38 2.81 -0.71
CA PRO A 25 -15.86 1.44 -0.50
C PRO A 25 -14.82 0.44 -1.05
N LEU A 26 -14.40 -0.53 -0.23
CA LEU A 26 -13.47 -1.59 -0.64
C LEU A 26 -14.17 -2.89 -1.06
N LYS A 27 -15.51 -2.89 -1.10
CA LYS A 27 -16.32 -4.08 -1.36
C LYS A 27 -16.11 -4.56 -2.80
N GLY A 28 -15.77 -5.84 -2.97
CA GLY A 28 -15.61 -6.47 -4.28
C GLY A 28 -14.26 -6.18 -4.95
N VAL A 29 -13.28 -5.67 -4.19
CA VAL A 29 -11.92 -5.42 -4.69
C VAL A 29 -11.03 -6.63 -4.41
N ASP A 30 -10.47 -7.23 -5.46
CA ASP A 30 -9.54 -8.35 -5.33
C ASP A 30 -8.15 -7.90 -4.85
N ILE A 31 -7.68 -6.76 -5.36
CA ILE A 31 -6.34 -6.22 -5.11
C ILE A 31 -6.41 -4.73 -4.82
N VAL A 32 -5.89 -4.32 -3.67
CA VAL A 32 -5.66 -2.93 -3.29
C VAL A 32 -4.18 -2.63 -3.45
N VAL A 33 -3.85 -1.57 -4.19
CA VAL A 33 -2.48 -1.06 -4.32
C VAL A 33 -2.43 0.32 -3.70
N VAL A 34 -1.52 0.51 -2.76
CA VAL A 34 -1.27 1.79 -2.09
C VAL A 34 0.21 2.11 -2.24
N SER A 35 0.51 3.31 -2.73
CA SER A 35 1.89 3.77 -2.89
C SER A 35 2.04 5.11 -2.19
N ASP A 36 2.99 5.16 -1.25
CA ASP A 36 3.45 6.36 -0.56
C ASP A 36 2.42 7.14 0.26
N LEU A 37 1.24 6.59 0.56
CA LEU A 37 0.14 7.33 1.22
C LEU A 37 0.39 7.75 2.69
N LEU A 38 1.41 7.23 3.38
CA LEU A 38 1.49 7.26 4.86
C LEU A 38 2.07 8.56 5.44
N TYR A 39 1.71 9.72 4.91
CA TYR A 39 2.30 11.02 5.24
C TYR A 39 2.04 11.55 6.67
N GLY A 40 1.12 10.94 7.41
CA GLY A 40 0.73 11.39 8.74
C GLY A 40 0.18 10.28 9.62
N VAL A 41 0.31 10.47 10.93
CA VAL A 41 -0.06 9.49 11.97
C VAL A 41 -1.56 9.15 11.92
N GLU A 42 -2.44 10.15 11.92
CA GLU A 42 -3.90 9.93 11.92
C GLU A 42 -4.34 9.17 10.66
N LEU A 43 -3.85 9.59 9.49
CA LEU A 43 -4.09 8.91 8.22
C LEU A 43 -3.58 7.46 8.26
N GLY A 44 -2.38 7.24 8.79
CA GLY A 44 -1.80 5.90 8.95
C GLY A 44 -2.70 4.98 9.77
N ILE A 45 -3.21 5.46 10.90
CA ILE A 45 -4.11 4.71 11.78
C ILE A 45 -5.43 4.36 11.06
N GLU A 46 -6.07 5.35 10.44
CA GLU A 46 -7.36 5.16 9.77
C GLU A 46 -7.25 4.18 8.59
N VAL A 47 -6.24 4.38 7.74
CA VAL A 47 -5.97 3.52 6.59
C VAL A 47 -5.58 2.11 7.05
N GLY A 48 -4.74 1.99 8.08
CA GLY A 48 -4.33 0.70 8.65
C GLY A 48 -5.52 -0.11 9.14
N ARG A 49 -6.39 0.51 9.95
CA ARG A 49 -7.64 -0.11 10.44
C ARG A 49 -8.54 -0.56 9.29
N LYS A 50 -8.73 0.29 8.29
CA LYS A 50 -9.63 0.03 7.17
C LYS A 50 -9.11 -1.10 6.29
N LEU A 51 -7.84 -1.07 5.91
CA LEU A 51 -7.23 -2.07 5.06
C LEU A 51 -7.06 -3.42 5.78
N GLY A 52 -6.68 -3.42 7.05
CA GLY A 52 -6.58 -4.66 7.84
C GLY A 52 -7.91 -5.40 7.93
N ARG A 53 -9.00 -4.65 8.15
CA ARG A 53 -10.36 -5.23 8.09
C ARG A 53 -10.73 -5.73 6.71
N ALA A 54 -10.38 -5.01 5.65
CA ALA A 54 -10.71 -5.43 4.29
C ALA A 54 -10.00 -6.74 3.92
N VAL A 55 -8.69 -6.84 4.20
CA VAL A 55 -7.90 -8.06 3.98
C VAL A 55 -8.51 -9.23 4.76
N ARG A 56 -8.79 -9.03 6.06
CA ARG A 56 -9.34 -10.08 6.92
C ARG A 56 -10.74 -10.55 6.53
N SER A 57 -11.66 -9.62 6.25
CA SER A 57 -13.09 -9.94 6.10
C SER A 57 -13.52 -10.21 4.66
N GLN A 58 -12.76 -9.72 3.68
CA GLN A 58 -13.12 -9.80 2.26
C GLN A 58 -12.12 -10.63 1.46
N GLY A 59 -11.01 -11.06 2.07
CA GLY A 59 -9.97 -11.83 1.39
C GLY A 59 -9.22 -11.03 0.33
N CYS A 60 -9.28 -9.70 0.37
CA CYS A 60 -8.59 -8.87 -0.61
C CYS A 60 -7.07 -8.91 -0.38
N ARG A 61 -6.32 -8.76 -1.47
CA ARG A 61 -4.86 -8.66 -1.43
C ARG A 61 -4.43 -7.21 -1.34
N LEU A 62 -3.60 -6.88 -0.37
CA LEU A 62 -2.97 -5.58 -0.24
C LEU A 62 -1.52 -5.62 -0.75
N VAL A 63 -1.17 -4.65 -1.58
CA VAL A 63 0.21 -4.30 -1.92
C VAL A 63 0.40 -2.85 -1.48
N LEU A 64 1.25 -2.64 -0.47
CA LEU A 64 1.55 -1.31 0.02
C LEU A 64 3.06 -1.07 -0.03
N THR A 65 3.44 0.05 -0.64
CA THR A 65 4.81 0.55 -0.65
C THR A 65 4.89 1.88 0.08
N ASP A 66 5.97 2.11 0.83
CA ASP A 66 6.17 3.36 1.55
C ASP A 66 7.66 3.72 1.63
N GLY A 67 7.98 4.98 1.35
CA GLY A 67 9.34 5.55 1.44
C GLY A 67 9.88 5.85 2.85
N GLY A 68 9.18 5.46 3.92
CA GLY A 68 9.55 5.76 5.31
C GLY A 68 8.85 7.01 5.86
N ARG A 69 7.56 7.17 5.55
CA ARG A 69 6.79 8.34 5.96
C ARG A 69 6.40 8.28 7.45
N SER A 70 6.07 9.43 8.04
CA SER A 70 5.79 9.56 9.48
C SER A 70 4.62 8.72 10.00
N GLY A 71 3.66 8.36 9.13
CA GLY A 71 2.52 7.51 9.47
C GLY A 71 2.80 6.01 9.38
N ARG A 72 4.00 5.58 8.95
CA ARG A 72 4.33 4.17 8.72
C ARG A 72 4.09 3.29 9.95
N ASP A 73 4.62 3.68 11.09
CA ASP A 73 4.57 2.86 12.30
C ASP A 73 3.14 2.76 12.86
N SER A 74 2.42 3.89 12.88
CA SER A 74 1.03 3.91 13.32
C SER A 74 0.10 3.15 12.37
N PHE A 75 0.38 3.17 11.07
CA PHE A 75 -0.27 2.28 10.11
C PHE A 75 -0.02 0.81 10.43
N LEU A 76 1.24 0.44 10.68
CA LEU A 76 1.61 -0.95 10.90
C LEU A 76 0.92 -1.54 12.13
N GLU A 77 0.92 -0.79 13.23
CA GLU A 77 0.24 -1.15 14.48
C GLU A 77 -1.26 -1.34 14.24
N ALA A 78 -1.92 -0.33 13.66
CA ALA A 78 -3.36 -0.35 13.38
C ALA A 78 -3.76 -1.45 12.39
N PHE A 79 -2.94 -1.70 11.37
CA PHE A 79 -3.16 -2.74 10.37
C PHE A 79 -3.03 -4.13 10.98
N ALA A 80 -1.95 -4.40 11.73
CA ALA A 80 -1.72 -5.69 12.36
C ALA A 80 -2.83 -6.04 13.38
N GLU A 81 -3.27 -5.05 14.17
CA GLU A 81 -4.41 -5.19 15.09
C GLU A 81 -5.70 -5.55 14.33
N ALA A 82 -6.04 -4.81 13.28
CA ALA A 82 -7.26 -5.04 12.52
C ALA A 82 -7.25 -6.35 11.72
N LEU A 83 -6.08 -6.71 11.17
CA LEU A 83 -5.85 -7.98 10.48
C LEU A 83 -5.92 -9.16 11.45
N GLY A 84 -5.48 -8.99 12.69
CA GLY A 84 -5.32 -10.07 13.66
C GLY A 84 -4.09 -10.95 13.38
N SER A 85 -3.07 -10.40 12.71
CA SER A 85 -1.83 -11.10 12.37
C SER A 85 -0.67 -10.11 12.26
N PRO A 86 0.58 -10.55 12.53
CA PRO A 86 1.74 -9.68 12.43
C PRO A 86 1.95 -9.20 10.99
N ALA A 87 2.40 -7.97 10.86
CA ALA A 87 2.83 -7.39 9.59
C ALA A 87 4.15 -6.63 9.81
N HIS A 88 4.92 -6.44 8.75
CA HIS A 88 6.11 -5.58 8.77
C HIS A 88 6.39 -5.01 7.39
N PHE A 89 7.19 -3.95 7.32
CA PHE A 89 7.77 -3.48 6.08
C PHE A 89 9.11 -4.17 5.84
N GLU A 90 9.27 -4.75 4.66
CA GLU A 90 10.54 -5.28 4.17
C GLU A 90 11.17 -4.29 3.21
N ASP A 91 12.38 -3.85 3.49
CA ASP A 91 13.12 -2.97 2.58
C ASP A 91 13.46 -3.71 1.29
N THR A 92 12.95 -3.20 0.19
CA THR A 92 13.10 -3.73 -1.15
C THR A 92 13.89 -2.73 -2.00
N PRO A 93 14.98 -3.16 -2.68
CA PRO A 93 15.75 -2.27 -3.54
C PRO A 93 14.90 -1.68 -4.66
N VAL A 94 15.03 -0.37 -4.88
CA VAL A 94 14.44 0.30 -6.05
C VAL A 94 15.19 -0.19 -7.30
N PRO A 95 14.49 -0.75 -8.29
CA PRO A 95 15.15 -1.30 -9.47
C PRO A 95 15.94 -0.24 -10.23
N SER A 96 17.06 -0.66 -10.84
CA SER A 96 17.97 0.30 -11.43
C SER A 96 17.41 1.04 -12.66
N TRP A 97 16.39 0.48 -13.28
CA TRP A 97 15.65 1.04 -14.41
C TRP A 97 14.54 2.02 -13.99
N SER A 98 14.23 2.16 -12.69
CA SER A 98 13.19 3.10 -12.24
C SER A 98 13.60 4.53 -12.63
N PRO A 99 12.79 5.25 -13.43
CA PRO A 99 13.10 6.60 -13.88
C PRO A 99 13.06 7.61 -12.73
N GLU A 100 12.32 7.29 -11.67
CA GLU A 100 12.07 8.16 -10.51
C GLU A 100 12.66 7.49 -9.26
N ARG A 101 13.97 7.69 -9.04
CA ARG A 101 14.63 7.33 -7.77
C ARG A 101 14.71 8.49 -6.80
N VAL A 102 14.20 9.64 -7.19
CA VAL A 102 14.19 10.84 -6.36
C VAL A 102 12.83 10.93 -5.69
N ASP A 103 12.83 11.03 -4.37
CA ASP A 103 11.63 11.21 -3.56
C ASP A 103 10.97 12.55 -3.91
N LEU A 104 9.68 12.53 -4.20
CA LEU A 104 8.95 13.74 -4.61
C LEU A 104 8.78 14.77 -3.49
N PHE A 105 9.01 14.39 -2.22
CA PHE A 105 8.73 15.23 -1.07
C PHE A 105 9.98 15.93 -0.54
N ASP A 106 11.11 15.23 -0.49
CA ASP A 106 12.38 15.76 0.03
C ASP A 106 13.48 15.90 -1.03
N GLY A 107 13.29 15.31 -2.22
CA GLY A 107 14.27 15.36 -3.30
C GLY A 107 15.48 14.45 -3.08
N GLU A 108 15.45 13.57 -2.08
CA GLU A 108 16.55 12.63 -1.81
C GLU A 108 16.46 11.38 -2.71
N GLU A 109 17.62 10.80 -3.03
CA GLU A 109 17.66 9.53 -3.76
C GLU A 109 17.25 8.36 -2.85
N ARG A 110 16.19 7.66 -3.23
CA ARG A 110 15.69 6.45 -2.57
C ARG A 110 16.25 5.22 -3.27
N THR A 111 17.13 4.50 -2.57
CA THR A 111 17.70 3.23 -3.04
C THR A 111 16.89 2.02 -2.57
N THR A 112 16.03 2.20 -1.55
CA THR A 112 15.12 1.19 -1.02
C THR A 112 13.73 1.78 -0.77
N ILE A 113 12.71 0.93 -0.84
CA ILE A 113 11.34 1.22 -0.41
C ILE A 113 10.86 0.11 0.52
N GLY A 114 10.06 0.44 1.52
CA GLY A 114 9.43 -0.61 2.32
C GLY A 114 8.25 -1.20 1.56
N VAL A 115 8.18 -2.53 1.48
CA VAL A 115 7.04 -3.27 0.97
C VAL A 115 6.36 -4.00 2.12
N LEU A 116 5.07 -3.76 2.32
CA LEU A 116 4.31 -4.42 3.38
C LEU A 116 4.26 -5.94 3.17
N LYS A 117 4.59 -6.68 4.22
CA LYS A 117 4.50 -8.14 4.31
C LYS A 117 3.58 -8.54 5.45
N TYR A 118 2.74 -9.53 5.20
CA TYR A 118 1.80 -10.09 6.16
C TYR A 118 1.41 -11.52 5.72
N PRO A 119 0.99 -12.40 6.64
CA PRO A 119 0.52 -13.75 6.32
C PRO A 119 -0.63 -13.71 5.31
N ARG A 120 -0.56 -14.61 4.32
CA ARG A 120 -1.67 -14.85 3.39
C ARG A 120 -2.30 -16.18 3.80
N GLU A 121 -3.59 -16.15 4.14
CA GLU A 121 -4.40 -17.37 4.29
C GLU A 121 -4.65 -18.02 2.93
#